data_AF-A0A819GBP6-F1
#
_entry.id   AF-A0A819GBP6-F1
#
_cell.length_a   1.000
_cell.length_b   1.000
_cell.length_c   1.000
_cell.angle_alpha   90.00
_cell.angle_beta   90.00
_cell.angle_gamma   90.00
#
_symmetry.space_group_name_H-M   'P 1'
#
loop_
_entity.id
_entity.type
_entity.pdbx_description
1 polymer ?
#
loop_
_entity_poly.entity_id
_entity_poly.type
_entity_poly.pdbx_seq_one_letter_code
_entity_poly.pdbx_strand_id
1 'polypeptide(L)'
;MTNSNWMIILISILCILTIVVSDNNSNLLPKSIHELKQYYDVINNLEKRGILNNDIAVNEKRLYIEHASKLVGSKELLTEEEFTTWKQRELIISFSNVIAILAGIAVIIALTVFIGIFILPILVHIPAIYWEIFFYIISISLMLLNHNSWLIFFGCLSFIATLSFTIKLHFSRDKHAVLKACWICFFVWTIVAIYQQHREAGYLAVMALEASLGFILFVGELIIIIGFHDEKVIPSATIASFILILIGSILHIQQRSNILTIPFTRPLLFLGTFVYFIGLLILSSSFYTRRNAGQLGASLLQIITFCSGLATMFFGPMFEIPFIQAIGGTMFVIWLLEKYVEIAPWKNTITVAGSLLGFGLLLYGFAYFLKTNPEYFIFHIYSSK
;
A
#
# COMPACT_ATOMS: atom_id res chain seq x y z
N MET A 1 5.32 0.22 -57.44
CA MET A 1 5.91 -0.23 -56.15
C MET A 1 7.43 -0.34 -56.31
N THR A 2 8.18 0.77 -56.33
CA THR A 2 9.64 0.69 -56.63
C THR A 2 10.51 1.78 -56.00
N ASN A 3 10.04 2.56 -55.02
CA ASN A 3 10.88 3.58 -54.35
C ASN A 3 11.13 3.36 -52.84
N SER A 4 10.49 2.37 -52.20
CA SER A 4 10.65 2.13 -50.75
C SER A 4 11.87 1.27 -50.41
N ASN A 5 12.17 0.24 -51.22
CA ASN A 5 13.22 -0.72 -50.89
C ASN A 5 14.65 -0.17 -51.10
N TRP A 6 14.83 0.78 -52.01
CA TRP A 6 16.14 1.41 -52.25
C TRP A 6 16.56 2.30 -51.08
N MET A 7 15.63 2.99 -50.41
CA MET A 7 15.93 3.80 -49.21
C MET A 7 16.38 2.94 -48.03
N ILE A 8 15.77 1.78 -47.83
CA ILE A 8 16.16 0.88 -46.73
C ILE A 8 17.57 0.33 -46.96
N ILE A 9 17.88 -0.09 -48.19
CA ILE A 9 19.22 -0.60 -48.53
C ILE A 9 20.28 0.52 -48.42
N LEU A 10 19.96 1.75 -48.82
CA LEU A 10 20.88 2.89 -48.70
C LEU A 10 21.13 3.28 -47.23
N ILE A 11 20.09 3.22 -46.38
CA ILE A 11 20.23 3.46 -44.94
C ILE A 11 21.02 2.33 -44.27
N SER A 12 20.82 1.08 -44.67
CA SER A 12 21.62 -0.05 -44.17
C SER A 12 23.08 0.05 -44.58
N ILE A 13 23.37 0.45 -45.81
CA ILE A 13 24.75 0.63 -46.31
C ILE A 13 25.41 1.85 -45.65
N LEU A 14 24.69 2.96 -45.43
CA LEU A 14 25.21 4.11 -44.68
C LEU A 14 25.51 3.75 -43.22
N CYS A 15 24.67 2.95 -42.56
CA CYS A 15 24.92 2.48 -41.19
C CYS A 15 26.13 1.54 -41.09
N ILE A 16 26.38 0.71 -42.12
CA ILE A 16 27.56 -0.17 -42.15
C ILE A 16 28.83 0.65 -42.42
N LEU A 17 28.76 1.67 -43.29
CA LEU A 17 29.88 2.57 -43.58
C LEU A 17 30.24 3.49 -42.41
N THR A 18 29.28 3.93 -41.60
CA THR A 18 29.57 4.72 -40.39
C THR A 18 30.22 3.89 -39.29
N ILE A 19 29.95 2.58 -39.23
CA ILE A 19 30.61 1.66 -38.29
C ILE A 19 32.05 1.36 -38.73
N VAL A 20 32.32 1.17 -40.03
CA VAL A 20 33.65 0.82 -40.55
C VAL A 20 34.63 2.01 -40.55
N VAL A 21 34.17 3.25 -40.70
CA VAL A 21 35.04 4.44 -40.63
C VAL A 21 35.41 4.82 -39.19
N SER A 22 34.76 4.23 -38.18
CA SER A 22 35.00 4.52 -36.76
C SER A 22 36.11 3.67 -36.11
N ASP A 23 36.82 2.83 -36.86
CA ASP A 23 37.73 1.81 -36.29
C ASP A 23 39.21 2.20 -36.22
N ASN A 24 39.56 3.47 -36.48
CA ASN A 24 40.95 3.95 -36.41
C ASN A 24 41.26 4.93 -35.27
N ASN A 25 40.29 5.20 -34.38
CA ASN A 25 40.52 6.00 -33.18
C ASN A 25 40.40 5.13 -31.93
N SER A 26 41.53 4.67 -31.41
CA SER A 26 41.69 4.00 -30.11
C SER A 26 41.30 4.84 -28.88
N ASN A 27 40.54 5.92 -29.08
CA ASN A 27 40.01 6.83 -28.06
C ASN A 27 38.50 6.65 -27.82
N LEU A 28 37.85 5.64 -28.40
CA LEU A 28 36.41 5.39 -28.28
C LEU A 28 35.98 4.65 -27.01
N LEU A 29 36.93 4.24 -26.17
CA LEU A 29 36.57 3.68 -24.88
C LEU A 29 35.90 4.75 -24.01
N PRO A 30 34.69 4.49 -23.49
CA PRO A 30 33.95 5.44 -22.67
C PRO A 30 34.81 5.87 -21.47
N LYS A 31 34.97 7.18 -21.30
CA LYS A 31 35.89 7.76 -20.31
C LYS A 31 35.24 7.87 -18.94
N SER A 32 33.94 7.63 -18.84
CA SER A 32 33.18 7.72 -17.60
C SER A 32 32.34 6.49 -17.33
N ILE A 33 32.18 6.17 -16.05
CA ILE A 33 31.29 5.09 -15.58
C ILE A 33 29.82 5.38 -15.96
N HIS A 34 29.45 6.65 -16.15
CA HIS A 34 28.11 7.00 -16.59
C HIS A 34 27.83 6.53 -18.02
N GLU A 35 28.77 6.76 -18.94
CA GLU A 35 28.66 6.28 -20.32
C GLU A 35 28.59 4.75 -20.34
N LEU A 36 29.46 4.07 -19.59
CA LEU A 36 29.43 2.61 -19.42
C LEU A 36 28.06 2.11 -18.94
N LYS A 37 27.43 2.83 -18.00
CA LYS A 37 26.10 2.47 -17.48
C LYS A 37 25.00 2.64 -18.54
N GLN A 38 25.07 3.66 -19.39
CA GLN A 38 24.12 3.82 -20.50
C GLN A 38 24.21 2.66 -21.49
N TYR A 39 25.43 2.22 -21.83
CA TYR A 39 25.62 1.03 -22.67
C TYR A 39 25.10 -0.24 -21.98
N TYR A 40 25.34 -0.38 -20.67
CA TYR A 40 24.81 -1.48 -19.87
C TYR A 40 23.28 -1.54 -19.89
N ASP A 41 22.61 -0.40 -19.71
CA ASP A 41 21.16 -0.30 -19.73
C ASP A 41 20.56 -0.63 -21.11
N VAL A 42 21.25 -0.24 -22.19
CA VAL A 42 20.87 -0.60 -23.56
C VAL A 42 20.96 -2.12 -23.77
N ILE A 43 22.05 -2.76 -23.33
CA ILE A 43 22.23 -4.22 -23.45
C ILE A 43 21.14 -4.95 -22.67
N ASN A 44 20.86 -4.51 -21.44
CA ASN A 44 19.81 -5.09 -20.61
C ASN A 44 18.42 -4.95 -21.26
N ASN A 45 18.17 -3.84 -21.95
CA ASN A 45 16.91 -3.63 -22.69
C ASN A 45 16.83 -4.52 -23.95
N LEU A 46 17.92 -4.70 -24.68
CA LEU A 46 17.98 -5.57 -25.87
C LEU A 46 17.81 -7.05 -25.51
N GLU A 47 18.43 -7.49 -24.41
CA GLU A 47 18.27 -8.84 -23.86
C GLU A 47 16.82 -9.09 -23.41
N LYS A 48 16.22 -8.16 -22.65
CA LYS A 48 14.81 -8.25 -22.22
C LYS A 48 13.83 -8.32 -23.40
N ARG A 49 14.18 -7.71 -24.53
CA ARG A 49 13.37 -7.76 -25.76
C ARG A 49 13.62 -9.02 -26.60
N GLY A 50 14.53 -9.90 -26.18
CA GLY A 50 14.91 -11.11 -26.92
C GLY A 50 15.66 -10.81 -28.22
N ILE A 51 16.20 -9.60 -28.38
CA ILE A 51 16.98 -9.19 -29.57
C ILE A 51 18.41 -9.70 -29.46
N LEU A 52 18.95 -9.69 -28.24
CA LEU A 52 20.32 -10.16 -27.95
C LEU A 52 20.26 -11.54 -27.28
N ASN A 53 21.09 -12.47 -27.74
CA ASN A 53 21.22 -13.79 -27.10
C ASN A 53 21.82 -13.63 -25.69
N ASN A 54 21.35 -14.43 -24.73
CA ASN A 54 21.73 -14.36 -23.32
C ASN A 54 23.25 -14.48 -23.13
N ASP A 55 23.89 -15.44 -23.81
CA ASP A 55 25.35 -15.64 -23.69
C ASP A 55 26.16 -14.43 -24.16
N ILE A 56 25.66 -13.73 -25.19
CA ILE A 56 26.28 -12.51 -25.72
C ILE A 56 26.05 -11.35 -24.75
N ALA A 57 24.84 -11.21 -24.21
CA ALA A 57 24.50 -10.19 -23.23
C ALA A 57 25.37 -10.30 -21.97
N VAL A 58 25.56 -11.53 -21.45
CA VAL A 58 26.37 -11.80 -20.26
C VAL A 58 27.85 -11.44 -20.49
N ASN A 59 28.41 -11.81 -21.64
CA ASN A 59 29.79 -11.49 -21.97
C ASN A 59 30.01 -9.98 -22.14
N GLU A 60 29.12 -9.29 -22.85
CA GLU A 60 29.17 -7.83 -23.02
C GLU A 60 29.05 -7.11 -21.67
N LYS A 61 28.06 -7.45 -20.85
CA LYS A 61 27.90 -6.90 -19.49
C LYS A 61 29.16 -7.06 -18.65
N ARG A 62 29.80 -8.24 -18.69
CA ARG A 62 31.05 -8.51 -17.97
C ARG A 62 32.20 -7.59 -18.45
N LEU A 63 32.31 -7.33 -19.75
CA LEU A 63 33.31 -6.41 -20.30
C LEU A 63 33.11 -4.97 -19.78
N TYR A 64 31.87 -4.47 -19.73
CA TYR A 64 31.59 -3.13 -19.19
C TYR A 64 31.89 -3.03 -17.69
N ILE A 65 31.59 -4.08 -16.93
CA ILE A 65 31.91 -4.17 -15.50
C ILE A 65 33.43 -4.21 -15.27
N GLU A 66 34.17 -4.98 -16.06
CA GLU A 66 35.65 -5.01 -15.99
C GLU A 66 36.27 -3.67 -16.39
N HIS A 67 35.69 -2.99 -17.37
CA HIS A 67 36.20 -1.67 -17.74
C HIS A 67 35.91 -0.63 -16.65
N ALA A 68 34.74 -0.71 -16.03
CA ALA A 68 34.38 0.12 -14.89
C ALA A 68 35.30 -0.12 -13.69
N SER A 69 35.66 -1.38 -13.39
CA SER A 69 36.57 -1.68 -12.28
C SER A 69 37.97 -1.10 -12.51
N LYS A 70 38.46 -1.13 -13.77
CA LYS A 70 39.71 -0.47 -14.17
C LYS A 70 39.65 1.04 -14.02
N LEU A 71 38.54 1.69 -14.39
CA LEU A 71 38.35 3.14 -14.24
C LEU A 71 38.27 3.58 -12.77
N VAL A 72 37.69 2.74 -11.90
CA VAL A 72 37.62 2.97 -10.45
C VAL A 72 38.97 2.72 -9.78
N GLY A 73 39.87 1.95 -10.40
CA GLY A 73 41.14 1.54 -9.81
C GLY A 73 40.98 0.42 -8.77
N SER A 74 39.86 -0.33 -8.80
CA SER A 74 39.65 -1.49 -7.93
C SER A 74 40.51 -2.66 -8.40
N LYS A 75 41.15 -3.36 -7.45
CA LYS A 75 41.90 -4.60 -7.73
C LYS A 75 40.98 -5.80 -7.97
N GLU A 76 39.75 -5.72 -7.51
CA GLU A 76 38.71 -6.75 -7.66
C GLU A 76 37.66 -6.30 -8.68
N LEU A 77 37.07 -7.27 -9.40
CA LEU A 77 35.95 -7.03 -10.31
C LEU A 77 34.74 -6.57 -9.50
N LEU A 78 34.18 -5.41 -9.87
CA LEU A 78 32.94 -4.91 -9.28
C LEU A 78 31.82 -5.93 -9.51
N THR A 79 30.97 -6.13 -8.52
CA THR A 79 29.74 -6.92 -8.70
C THR A 79 28.73 -6.13 -9.55
N GLU A 80 27.79 -6.82 -10.20
CA GLU A 80 26.73 -6.19 -11.00
C GLU A 80 25.87 -5.23 -10.14
N GLU A 81 25.59 -5.61 -8.90
CA GLU A 81 24.87 -4.76 -7.95
C GLU A 81 25.65 -3.49 -7.58
N GLU A 82 26.96 -3.62 -7.33
CA GLU A 82 27.82 -2.46 -7.07
C GLU A 82 27.88 -1.54 -8.28
N PHE A 83 28.04 -2.08 -9.48
CA PHE A 83 28.09 -1.29 -10.72
C PHE A 83 26.78 -0.54 -10.98
N THR A 84 25.64 -1.21 -10.84
CA THR A 84 24.32 -0.58 -11.05
C THR A 84 24.00 0.46 -9.98
N THR A 85 24.49 0.29 -8.75
CA THR A 85 24.29 1.25 -7.65
C THR A 85 25.39 2.31 -7.52
N TRP A 86 26.46 2.22 -8.31
CA TRP A 86 27.76 2.95 -8.17
C TRP A 86 27.71 4.48 -8.13
N LYS A 87 26.58 5.13 -8.37
CA LYS A 87 26.46 6.61 -8.26
C LYS A 87 25.23 7.09 -7.52
N GLN A 88 24.28 6.19 -7.24
CA GLN A 88 23.12 6.53 -6.43
C GLN A 88 23.52 6.82 -4.99
N ARG A 89 24.60 6.21 -4.47
CA ARG A 89 25.11 6.48 -3.12
C ARG A 89 25.87 7.81 -3.02
N GLU A 90 26.66 8.19 -4.03
CA GLU A 90 27.38 9.47 -4.05
C GLU A 90 26.47 10.68 -4.33
N LEU A 91 25.40 10.52 -5.11
CA LEU A 91 24.42 11.59 -5.36
C LEU A 91 23.56 11.90 -4.13
N ILE A 92 23.30 10.92 -3.26
CA ILE A 92 22.48 11.14 -2.05
C ILE A 92 23.30 11.80 -0.93
N ILE A 93 24.62 11.60 -0.89
CA ILE A 93 25.50 12.09 0.19
C ILE A 93 26.60 13.02 -0.37
N SER A 94 26.23 13.96 -1.25
CA SER A 94 27.13 15.07 -1.54
C SER A 94 27.02 16.13 -0.42
N PHE A 95 28.15 16.68 0.02
CA PHE A 95 28.17 17.76 1.03
C PHE A 95 27.27 18.94 0.63
N SER A 96 27.18 19.22 -0.67
CA SER A 96 26.26 20.22 -1.24
C SER A 96 24.78 19.86 -1.01
N ASN A 97 24.40 18.59 -1.15
CA ASN A 97 23.03 18.15 -0.92
C ASN A 97 22.68 18.15 0.57
N VAL A 98 23.64 17.82 1.45
CA VAL A 98 23.46 17.94 2.89
C VAL A 98 23.23 19.40 3.30
N ILE A 99 24.04 20.34 2.78
CA ILE A 99 23.84 21.78 3.02
C ILE A 99 22.48 22.24 2.46
N ALA A 100 22.11 21.81 1.25
CA ALA A 100 20.83 22.20 0.65
C ALA A 100 19.63 21.69 1.46
N ILE A 101 19.68 20.47 1.99
CA ILE A 101 18.64 19.91 2.87
C ILE A 101 18.57 20.71 4.18
N LEU A 102 19.71 20.97 4.83
CA LEU A 102 19.77 21.78 6.05
C LEU A 102 19.24 23.20 5.82
N ALA A 103 19.60 23.83 4.69
CA ALA A 103 19.08 25.13 4.31
C ALA A 103 17.58 25.09 4.05
N GLY A 104 17.07 24.05 3.37
CA GLY A 104 15.64 23.84 3.17
C GLY A 104 14.87 23.71 4.48
N ILE A 105 15.39 22.92 5.42
CA ILE A 105 14.81 22.78 6.78
C ILE A 105 14.82 24.12 7.51
N ALA A 106 15.94 24.84 7.48
CA ALA A 106 16.07 26.15 8.11
C ALA A 106 15.07 27.17 7.53
N VAL A 107 14.88 27.19 6.20
CA VAL A 107 13.89 28.03 5.52
C VAL A 107 12.47 27.65 5.93
N ILE A 108 12.14 26.36 6.00
CA ILE A 108 10.81 25.91 6.43
C ILE A 108 10.53 26.32 7.88
N ILE A 109 11.51 26.18 8.78
CA ILE A 109 11.40 26.61 10.17
C ILE A 109 11.21 28.12 10.22
N ALA A 110 12.05 28.89 9.52
CA ALA A 110 11.95 30.35 9.48
C ALA A 110 10.60 30.83 8.93
N LEU A 111 10.10 30.20 7.86
CA LEU A 111 8.79 30.50 7.28
C LEU A 111 7.66 30.18 8.27
N THR A 112 7.74 29.05 8.97
CA THR A 112 6.76 28.65 9.99
C THR A 112 6.73 29.65 11.16
N VAL A 113 7.91 30.09 11.63
CA VAL A 113 8.03 31.12 12.67
C VAL A 113 7.51 32.47 12.15
N PHE A 114 7.81 32.84 10.91
CA PHE A 114 7.33 34.08 10.30
C PHE A 114 5.80 34.09 10.16
N ILE A 115 5.21 32.99 9.71
CA ILE A 115 3.76 32.78 9.68
C ILE A 115 3.18 32.89 11.11
N GLY A 116 3.85 32.28 12.09
CA GLY A 116 3.46 32.33 13.50
C GLY A 116 3.48 33.74 14.11
N ILE A 117 4.46 34.57 13.75
CA ILE A 117 4.61 35.93 14.30
C ILE A 117 3.69 36.92 13.58
N PHE A 118 3.66 36.90 12.24
CA PHE A 118 3.00 37.94 11.47
C PHE A 118 1.56 37.59 11.06
N ILE A 119 1.31 36.33 10.72
CA ILE A 119 0.02 35.92 10.15
C ILE A 119 -0.91 35.43 11.25
N LEU A 120 -0.41 34.66 12.23
CA LEU A 120 -1.21 34.10 13.33
C LEU A 120 -2.03 35.14 14.11
N PRO A 121 -1.50 36.32 14.49
CA PRO A 121 -2.29 37.32 15.21
C PRO A 121 -3.49 37.82 14.40
N ILE A 122 -3.33 37.94 13.07
CA ILE A 122 -4.40 38.33 12.16
C ILE A 122 -5.42 37.19 12.01
N LEU A 123 -4.93 35.95 11.86
CA LEU A 123 -5.77 34.75 11.73
C LEU A 123 -6.70 34.54 12.94
N VAL A 124 -6.19 34.82 14.15
CA VAL A 124 -6.95 34.65 15.41
C VAL A 124 -8.11 35.64 15.54
N HIS A 125 -8.05 36.80 14.88
CA HIS A 125 -9.14 37.77 14.90
C HIS A 125 -10.28 37.42 13.94
N ILE A 126 -10.06 36.50 12.99
CA ILE A 126 -11.09 36.07 12.05
C ILE A 126 -12.01 35.05 12.74
N PRO A 127 -13.34 35.28 12.77
CA PRO A 127 -14.28 34.34 13.37
C PRO A 127 -14.17 32.93 12.78
N ALA A 128 -14.28 31.91 13.64
CA ALA A 128 -14.11 30.50 13.25
C ALA A 128 -15.01 30.04 12.10
N ILE A 129 -16.20 30.63 11.95
CA ILE A 129 -17.14 30.35 10.85
C ILE A 129 -16.51 30.61 9.47
N TYR A 130 -15.73 31.67 9.32
CA TYR A 130 -15.07 31.97 8.04
C TYR A 130 -13.98 30.95 7.71
N TRP A 131 -13.26 30.44 8.72
CA TRP A 131 -12.29 29.37 8.55
C TRP A 131 -12.93 28.08 8.07
N GLU A 132 -14.07 27.69 8.66
CA GLU A 132 -14.82 26.51 8.23
C GLU A 132 -15.27 26.63 6.78
N ILE A 133 -15.90 27.75 6.41
CA ILE A 133 -16.35 27.99 5.02
C ILE A 133 -15.16 27.91 4.06
N PHE A 134 -14.06 28.58 4.37
CA PHE A 134 -12.85 28.58 3.55
C PHE A 134 -12.28 27.18 3.35
N PHE A 135 -12.13 26.39 4.42
CA PHE A 135 -11.60 25.03 4.33
C PHE A 135 -12.57 24.06 3.61
N TYR A 136 -13.88 24.24 3.76
CA TYR A 136 -14.86 23.47 2.99
C TYR A 136 -14.79 23.81 1.50
N ILE A 137 -14.66 25.09 1.13
CA ILE A 137 -14.52 25.50 -0.27
C ILE A 137 -13.23 24.89 -0.86
N ILE A 138 -12.10 24.98 -0.15
CA ILE A 138 -10.83 24.41 -0.62
C ILE A 138 -10.94 22.90 -0.78
N SER A 139 -11.45 22.18 0.22
CA SER A 139 -11.55 20.72 0.16
C SER A 139 -12.48 20.24 -0.95
N ILE A 140 -13.66 20.87 -1.12
CA ILE A 140 -14.60 20.56 -2.21
C ILE A 140 -13.99 20.91 -3.57
N SER A 141 -13.33 22.06 -3.71
CA SER A 141 -12.62 22.45 -4.93
C SER A 141 -11.54 21.43 -5.28
N LEU A 142 -10.78 20.96 -4.28
CA LEU A 142 -9.74 19.96 -4.48
C LEU A 142 -10.32 18.63 -4.97
N MET A 143 -11.46 18.19 -4.43
CA MET A 143 -12.12 16.94 -4.80
C MET A 143 -12.80 16.99 -6.18
N LEU A 144 -13.47 18.11 -6.54
CA LEU A 144 -14.31 18.19 -7.73
C LEU A 144 -13.63 18.77 -8.97
N LEU A 145 -12.69 19.70 -8.81
CA LEU A 145 -12.10 20.42 -9.96
C LEU A 145 -10.79 19.81 -10.47
N ASN A 146 -10.18 18.89 -9.73
CA ASN A 146 -8.91 18.28 -10.13
C ASN A 146 -9.11 16.91 -10.75
N HIS A 147 -8.22 16.55 -11.69
CA HIS A 147 -8.11 15.21 -12.27
C HIS A 147 -6.94 14.40 -11.69
N ASN A 148 -6.07 15.03 -10.90
CA ASN A 148 -4.94 14.34 -10.27
C ASN A 148 -5.42 13.56 -9.05
N SER A 149 -5.21 12.24 -9.05
CA SER A 149 -5.62 11.34 -7.97
C SER A 149 -5.09 11.77 -6.60
N TRP A 150 -3.85 12.27 -6.53
CA TRP A 150 -3.24 12.75 -5.29
C TRP A 150 -3.95 13.98 -4.73
N LEU A 151 -4.33 14.93 -5.59
CA LEU A 151 -5.02 16.15 -5.16
C LEU A 151 -6.44 15.84 -4.68
N ILE A 152 -7.12 14.89 -5.31
CA ILE A 152 -8.46 14.46 -4.89
C ILE A 152 -8.39 13.75 -3.54
N PHE A 153 -7.41 12.85 -3.37
CA PHE A 153 -7.16 12.20 -2.09
C PHE A 153 -6.84 13.22 -0.99
N PHE A 154 -5.99 14.21 -1.28
CA PHE A 154 -5.71 15.31 -0.36
C PHE A 154 -6.96 16.16 -0.07
N GLY A 155 -7.84 16.36 -1.05
CA GLY A 155 -9.16 16.98 -0.87
C GLY A 155 -10.04 16.21 0.12
N CYS A 156 -10.10 14.88 0.00
CA CYS A 156 -10.80 14.02 0.96
C CYS A 156 -10.21 14.11 2.37
N LEU A 157 -8.88 14.07 2.50
CA LEU A 157 -8.18 14.23 3.79
C LEU A 157 -8.41 15.62 4.41
N SER A 158 -8.35 16.67 3.60
CA SER A 158 -8.67 18.03 4.02
C SER A 158 -10.13 18.14 4.47
N PHE A 159 -11.05 17.43 3.80
CA PHE A 159 -12.47 17.44 4.15
C PHE A 159 -12.72 16.79 5.53
N ILE A 160 -12.13 15.62 5.81
CA ILE A 160 -12.25 15.00 7.14
C ILE A 160 -11.58 15.86 8.21
N ALA A 161 -10.42 16.46 7.93
CA ALA A 161 -9.77 17.38 8.87
C ALA A 161 -10.65 18.60 9.17
N THR A 162 -11.31 19.16 8.16
CA THR A 162 -12.26 20.27 8.32
C THR A 162 -13.48 19.84 9.14
N LEU A 163 -14.05 18.67 8.87
CA LEU A 163 -15.15 18.12 9.68
C LEU A 163 -14.74 17.89 11.14
N SER A 164 -13.55 17.33 11.39
CA SER A 164 -13.03 17.16 12.74
C SER A 164 -12.86 18.50 13.46
N PHE A 165 -12.41 19.54 12.74
CA PHE A 165 -12.32 20.90 13.25
C PHE A 165 -13.71 21.46 13.62
N THR A 166 -14.69 21.34 12.72
CA THR A 166 -16.09 21.75 12.96
C THR A 166 -16.71 21.04 14.16
N ILE A 167 -16.49 19.72 14.29
CA ILE A 167 -16.97 18.94 15.44
C ILE A 167 -16.35 19.46 16.74
N LYS A 168 -15.05 19.72 16.73
CA LYS A 168 -14.34 20.23 17.92
C LYS A 168 -14.83 21.61 18.32
N LEU A 169 -15.14 22.48 17.36
CA LEU A 169 -15.61 23.84 17.63
C LEU A 169 -17.06 23.88 18.13
N HIS A 170 -17.98 23.21 17.44
CA HIS A 170 -19.42 23.36 17.70
C HIS A 170 -20.04 22.21 18.49
N PHE A 171 -19.46 21.01 18.39
CA PHE A 171 -20.09 19.77 18.85
C PHE A 171 -19.23 18.98 19.85
N SER A 172 -18.30 19.62 20.56
CA SER A 172 -17.39 18.94 21.50
C SER A 172 -18.11 18.14 22.61
N ARG A 173 -19.40 18.38 22.86
CA ARG A 173 -20.21 17.66 23.85
C ARG A 173 -21.14 16.59 23.27
N ASP A 174 -21.36 16.56 21.95
CA ASP A 174 -22.25 15.58 21.32
C ASP A 174 -21.50 14.28 21.03
N LYS A 175 -21.85 13.22 21.77
CA LYS A 175 -21.28 11.88 21.60
C LYS A 175 -21.53 11.29 20.21
N HIS A 176 -22.57 11.74 19.51
CA HIS A 176 -22.94 11.25 18.19
C HIS A 176 -22.35 12.10 17.06
N ALA A 177 -21.59 13.16 17.35
CA ALA A 177 -21.02 14.04 16.32
C ALA A 177 -20.08 13.29 15.37
N VAL A 178 -19.25 12.40 15.90
CA VAL A 178 -18.31 11.58 15.10
C VAL A 178 -19.08 10.66 14.15
N LEU A 179 -20.13 9.99 14.65
CA LEU A 179 -20.99 9.12 13.84
C LEU A 179 -21.64 9.89 12.68
N LYS A 180 -22.18 11.08 12.97
CA LYS A 180 -22.76 11.97 11.94
C LYS A 180 -21.73 12.37 10.89
N ALA A 181 -20.50 12.69 11.32
CA ALA A 181 -19.41 13.03 10.40
C ALA A 181 -19.00 11.85 9.52
N CYS A 182 -18.93 10.62 10.05
CA CYS A 182 -18.66 9.43 9.23
C CYS A 182 -19.71 9.24 8.13
N TRP A 183 -21.00 9.43 8.44
CA TRP A 183 -22.07 9.39 7.44
C TRP A 183 -21.93 10.49 6.38
N ILE A 184 -21.65 11.73 6.80
CA ILE A 184 -21.41 12.85 5.86
C ILE A 184 -20.23 12.53 4.94
N CYS A 185 -19.11 12.06 5.49
CA CYS A 185 -17.95 11.62 4.71
C CYS A 185 -18.31 10.51 3.73
N PHE A 186 -19.06 9.49 4.17
CA PHE A 186 -19.51 8.40 3.31
C PHE A 186 -20.28 8.92 2.09
N PHE A 187 -21.29 9.77 2.28
CA PHE A 187 -22.09 10.29 1.18
C PHE A 187 -21.28 11.20 0.25
N VAL A 188 -20.50 12.14 0.80
CA VAL A 188 -19.69 13.07 0.00
C VAL A 188 -18.64 12.31 -0.81
N TRP A 189 -17.89 11.40 -0.18
CA TRP A 189 -16.87 10.62 -0.87
C TRP A 189 -17.46 9.61 -1.85
N THR A 190 -18.66 9.09 -1.60
CA THR A 190 -19.38 8.26 -2.58
C THR A 190 -19.71 9.06 -3.84
N ILE A 191 -20.21 10.29 -3.70
CA ILE A 191 -20.49 11.17 -4.85
C ILE A 191 -19.20 11.47 -5.61
N VAL A 192 -18.11 11.81 -4.91
CA VAL A 192 -16.80 12.10 -5.53
C VAL A 192 -16.24 10.86 -6.24
N ALA A 193 -16.33 9.69 -5.62
CA ALA A 193 -15.85 8.43 -6.20
C ALA A 193 -16.61 8.06 -7.48
N ILE A 194 -17.94 8.26 -7.50
CA ILE A 194 -18.77 8.03 -8.68
C ILE A 194 -18.50 9.09 -9.75
N TYR A 195 -18.41 10.37 -9.38
CA TYR A 195 -18.21 11.45 -10.34
C TYR A 195 -16.86 11.36 -11.04
N GLN A 196 -15.77 11.16 -10.28
CA GLN A 196 -14.42 11.13 -10.82
C GLN A 196 -13.91 9.72 -11.19
N GLN A 197 -14.68 8.67 -10.89
CA GLN A 197 -14.24 7.27 -11.06
C GLN A 197 -12.94 6.92 -10.30
N HIS A 198 -12.63 7.62 -9.20
CA HIS A 198 -11.42 7.37 -8.41
C HIS A 198 -11.61 6.31 -7.34
N ARG A 199 -10.75 5.27 -7.39
CA ARG A 199 -10.75 4.14 -6.46
C ARG A 199 -10.42 4.55 -5.02
N GLU A 200 -9.51 5.51 -4.83
CA GLU A 200 -9.09 5.91 -3.48
C GLU A 200 -10.19 6.65 -2.72
N ALA A 201 -10.99 7.47 -3.40
CA ALA A 201 -12.19 8.05 -2.82
C ALA A 201 -13.22 6.96 -2.45
N GLY A 202 -13.33 5.92 -3.27
CA GLY A 202 -14.13 4.73 -2.96
C GLY A 202 -13.65 3.98 -1.72
N TYR A 203 -12.33 3.85 -1.53
CA TYR A 203 -11.73 3.29 -0.31
C TYR A 203 -12.10 4.10 0.92
N LEU A 204 -11.93 5.42 0.88
CA LEU A 204 -12.29 6.30 1.97
C LEU A 204 -13.80 6.25 2.26
N ALA A 205 -14.65 6.20 1.23
CA ALA A 205 -16.10 6.07 1.40
C ALA A 205 -16.46 4.78 2.15
N VAL A 206 -15.98 3.61 1.70
CA VAL A 206 -16.27 2.33 2.38
C VAL A 206 -15.68 2.32 3.80
N MET A 207 -14.51 2.95 4.00
CA MET A 207 -13.93 3.09 5.34
C MET A 207 -14.81 3.96 6.25
N ALA A 208 -15.38 5.05 5.74
CA ALA A 208 -16.33 5.88 6.47
C ALA A 208 -17.64 5.14 6.79
N LEU A 209 -18.10 4.28 5.88
CA LEU A 209 -19.24 3.40 6.12
C LEU A 209 -18.95 2.42 7.27
N GLU A 210 -17.83 1.70 7.22
CA GLU A 210 -17.43 0.78 8.30
C GLU A 210 -17.21 1.53 9.63
N ALA A 211 -16.62 2.73 9.59
CA ALA A 211 -16.47 3.57 10.76
C ALA A 211 -17.81 4.03 11.34
N SER A 212 -18.81 4.29 10.50
CA SER A 212 -20.18 4.59 10.93
C SER A 212 -20.87 3.38 11.58
N LEU A 213 -20.44 2.17 11.23
CA LEU A 213 -20.88 0.91 11.85
C LEU A 213 -20.09 0.60 13.14
N GLY A 214 -19.26 1.52 13.62
CA GLY A 214 -18.56 1.42 14.90
C GLY A 214 -17.15 0.84 14.82
N PHE A 215 -16.62 0.58 13.62
CA PHE A 215 -15.21 0.22 13.44
C PHE A 215 -14.29 1.42 13.74
N ILE A 216 -13.22 1.21 14.48
CA ILE A 216 -12.26 2.26 14.85
C ILE A 216 -10.85 1.82 14.51
N LEU A 217 -10.12 2.74 13.87
CA LEU A 217 -8.68 2.69 13.68
C LEU A 217 -8.07 3.87 14.43
N PHE A 218 -7.27 3.59 15.46
CA PHE A 218 -6.53 4.61 16.19
C PHE A 218 -5.03 4.42 15.98
N VAL A 219 -4.37 5.47 15.52
CA VAL A 219 -2.92 5.49 15.29
C VAL A 219 -2.28 6.38 16.36
N GLY A 220 -1.62 5.74 17.33
CA GLY A 220 -0.79 6.40 18.33
C GLY A 220 0.69 6.44 17.92
N GLU A 221 1.55 7.03 18.75
CA GLU A 221 2.95 7.31 18.42
C GLU A 221 3.78 6.06 18.09
N LEU A 222 3.39 4.86 18.56
CA LEU A 222 4.03 3.57 18.24
C LEU A 222 3.04 2.39 18.20
N ILE A 223 1.74 2.65 18.29
CA ILE A 223 0.73 1.60 18.44
C ILE A 223 -0.42 1.88 17.48
N ILE A 224 -0.81 0.85 16.72
CA ILE A 224 -2.04 0.86 15.93
C ILE A 224 -3.06 0.02 16.68
N ILE A 225 -4.13 0.67 17.13
CA ILE A 225 -5.26 0.00 17.77
C ILE A 225 -6.35 -0.13 16.72
N ILE A 226 -6.76 -1.37 16.45
CA ILE A 226 -7.83 -1.71 15.51
C ILE A 226 -8.91 -2.44 16.28
N GLY A 227 -10.16 -2.00 16.16
CA GLY A 227 -11.26 -2.63 16.87
C GLY A 227 -12.59 -1.93 16.66
N PHE A 228 -13.44 -1.97 17.68
CA PHE A 228 -14.78 -1.40 17.65
C PHE A 228 -15.00 -0.47 18.84
N HIS A 229 -15.88 0.52 18.69
CA HIS A 229 -16.20 1.47 19.75
C HIS A 229 -16.82 0.81 20.97
N ASP A 230 -17.76 -0.11 20.73
CA ASP A 230 -18.56 -0.78 21.75
C ASP A 230 -18.62 -2.28 21.48
N GLU A 231 -18.52 -3.09 22.55
CA GLU A 231 -18.66 -4.55 22.49
C GLU A 231 -19.98 -4.99 21.84
N LYS A 232 -21.06 -4.22 22.05
CA LYS A 232 -22.39 -4.51 21.53
C LYS A 232 -22.51 -4.39 20.01
N VAL A 233 -21.64 -3.60 19.40
CA VAL A 233 -21.71 -3.28 17.96
C VAL A 233 -20.94 -4.30 17.12
N ILE A 234 -20.01 -5.04 17.74
CA ILE A 234 -19.13 -6.01 17.07
C ILE A 234 -19.91 -7.01 16.21
N PRO A 235 -20.95 -7.71 16.70
CA PRO A 235 -21.67 -8.68 15.87
C PRO A 235 -22.36 -8.03 14.67
N SER A 236 -23.00 -6.87 14.88
CA SER A 236 -23.71 -6.14 13.83
C SER A 236 -22.74 -5.64 12.75
N ALA A 237 -21.60 -5.08 13.15
CA ALA A 237 -20.59 -4.62 12.22
C ALA A 237 -19.98 -5.79 11.44
N THR A 238 -19.68 -6.91 12.11
CA THR A 238 -19.16 -8.13 11.47
C THR A 238 -20.11 -8.65 10.40
N ILE A 239 -21.41 -8.71 10.69
CA ILE A 239 -22.44 -9.13 9.71
C ILE A 239 -22.53 -8.13 8.56
N ALA A 240 -22.48 -6.83 8.85
CA ALA A 240 -22.51 -5.81 7.81
C ALA A 240 -21.28 -5.93 6.88
N SER A 241 -20.08 -6.11 7.41
CA SER A 241 -18.87 -6.35 6.62
C SER A 241 -18.97 -7.63 5.79
N PHE A 242 -19.57 -8.70 6.33
CA PHE A 242 -19.87 -9.90 5.55
C PHE A 242 -20.79 -9.62 4.36
N ILE A 243 -21.85 -8.83 4.56
CA ILE A 243 -22.74 -8.39 3.47
C ILE A 243 -21.96 -7.56 2.44
N LEU A 244 -21.05 -6.68 2.87
CA LEU A 244 -20.20 -5.91 1.96
C LEU A 244 -19.27 -6.81 1.13
N ILE A 245 -18.71 -7.88 1.71
CA ILE A 245 -17.93 -8.89 0.97
C ILE A 245 -18.79 -9.59 -0.07
N LEU A 246 -20.03 -9.96 0.28
CA LEU A 246 -20.95 -10.61 -0.67
C LEU A 246 -21.30 -9.68 -1.83
N ILE A 247 -21.63 -8.42 -1.55
CA ILE A 247 -21.89 -7.40 -2.58
C ILE A 247 -20.65 -7.21 -3.44
N GLY A 248 -19.46 -7.04 -2.84
CA GLY A 248 -18.20 -6.89 -3.55
C GLY A 248 -17.88 -8.08 -4.45
N SER A 249 -18.13 -9.30 -3.97
CA SER A 249 -17.92 -10.55 -4.72
C SER A 249 -18.88 -10.67 -5.91
N ILE A 250 -20.17 -10.38 -5.70
CA ILE A 250 -21.16 -10.38 -6.79
C ILE A 250 -20.79 -9.37 -7.87
N LEU A 251 -20.40 -8.15 -7.47
CA LEU A 251 -19.96 -7.10 -8.39
C LEU A 251 -18.70 -7.51 -9.17
N HIS A 252 -17.78 -8.23 -8.53
CA HIS A 252 -16.57 -8.73 -9.16
C HIS A 252 -16.89 -9.82 -10.21
N ILE A 253 -17.69 -10.82 -9.83
CA ILE A 253 -18.05 -11.95 -10.70
C ILE A 253 -18.85 -11.50 -11.93
N GLN A 254 -19.74 -10.53 -11.77
CA GLN A 254 -20.55 -10.06 -12.89
C GLN A 254 -19.72 -9.43 -14.01
N GLN A 255 -18.49 -8.96 -13.74
CA GLN A 255 -17.60 -8.23 -14.66
C GLN A 255 -18.25 -7.05 -15.39
N ARG A 256 -19.49 -6.69 -15.03
CA ARG A 256 -20.22 -5.56 -15.60
C ARG A 256 -19.71 -4.30 -14.92
N SER A 257 -18.80 -3.64 -15.61
CA SER A 257 -18.26 -2.35 -15.23
C SER A 257 -19.34 -1.26 -15.38
N ASN A 258 -20.29 -1.21 -14.45
CA ASN A 258 -21.19 -0.08 -14.32
C ASN A 258 -20.42 1.08 -13.70
N ILE A 259 -20.60 2.28 -14.26
CA ILE A 259 -19.95 3.51 -13.79
C ILE A 259 -20.16 3.74 -12.28
N LEU A 260 -21.28 3.26 -11.72
CA LEU A 260 -21.58 3.40 -10.30
C LEU A 260 -20.79 2.45 -9.39
N THR A 261 -20.35 1.29 -9.88
CA THR A 261 -19.83 0.21 -9.03
C THR A 261 -18.32 0.04 -9.13
N ILE A 262 -17.71 0.43 -10.26
CA ILE A 262 -16.26 0.34 -10.51
C ILE A 262 -15.39 0.88 -9.37
N PRO A 263 -15.63 2.09 -8.80
CA PRO A 263 -14.76 2.63 -7.77
C PRO A 263 -14.86 1.87 -6.43
N PHE A 264 -15.94 1.10 -6.20
CA PHE A 264 -16.21 0.44 -4.91
C PHE A 264 -15.85 -1.04 -4.88
N THR A 265 -15.70 -1.73 -6.02
CA THR A 265 -15.46 -3.19 -6.05
C THR A 265 -14.25 -3.60 -5.20
N ARG A 266 -13.10 -2.94 -5.39
CA ARG A 266 -11.88 -3.25 -4.61
C ARG A 266 -11.99 -2.83 -3.14
N PRO A 267 -12.44 -1.60 -2.80
CA PRO A 267 -12.73 -1.22 -1.42
C PRO A 267 -13.61 -2.18 -0.64
N LEU A 268 -14.75 -2.58 -1.21
CA LEU A 268 -15.72 -3.47 -0.56
C LEU A 268 -15.09 -4.83 -0.24
N LEU A 269 -14.36 -5.39 -1.19
CA LEU A 269 -13.66 -6.67 -1.02
C LEU A 269 -12.54 -6.57 0.02
N PHE A 270 -11.74 -5.51 -0.01
CA PHE A 270 -10.61 -5.34 0.90
C PHE A 270 -11.06 -5.01 2.32
N LEU A 271 -11.79 -3.90 2.52
CA LEU A 271 -12.20 -3.44 3.83
C LEU A 271 -13.24 -4.37 4.45
N GLY A 272 -14.22 -4.84 3.66
CA GLY A 272 -15.22 -5.79 4.15
C GLY A 272 -14.56 -7.07 4.67
N THR A 273 -13.61 -7.65 3.93
CA THR A 273 -12.89 -8.85 4.39
C THR A 273 -12.08 -8.57 5.64
N PHE A 274 -11.38 -7.43 5.68
CA PHE A 274 -10.56 -7.05 6.82
C PHE A 274 -11.38 -6.87 8.10
N VAL A 275 -12.44 -6.06 8.05
CA VAL A 275 -13.30 -5.77 9.22
C VAL A 275 -14.07 -7.02 9.64
N TYR A 276 -14.55 -7.84 8.69
CA TYR A 276 -15.20 -9.12 8.97
C TYR A 276 -14.31 -10.06 9.77
N PHE A 277 -13.07 -10.28 9.34
CA PHE A 277 -12.16 -11.18 10.05
C PHE A 277 -11.70 -10.63 11.40
N ILE A 278 -11.49 -9.32 11.53
CA ILE A 278 -11.22 -8.71 12.84
C ILE A 278 -12.42 -8.92 13.78
N GLY A 279 -13.63 -8.72 13.28
CA GLY A 279 -14.86 -9.00 14.01
C GLY A 279 -14.94 -10.45 14.48
N LEU A 280 -14.68 -11.41 13.58
CA LEU A 280 -14.65 -12.84 13.92
C LEU A 280 -13.54 -13.21 14.91
N LEU A 281 -12.34 -12.65 14.79
CA LEU A 281 -11.25 -12.85 15.75
C LEU A 281 -11.71 -12.44 17.15
N ILE A 282 -12.26 -11.23 17.30
CA ILE A 282 -12.73 -10.73 18.59
C ILE A 282 -13.90 -11.57 19.12
N LEU A 283 -14.88 -11.89 18.27
CA LEU A 283 -16.05 -12.69 18.67
C LEU A 283 -15.67 -14.12 19.07
N SER A 284 -14.70 -14.73 18.37
CA SER A 284 -14.25 -16.10 18.65
C SER A 284 -13.27 -16.18 19.83
N SER A 285 -12.79 -15.05 20.33
CA SER A 285 -11.90 -14.98 21.48
C SER A 285 -12.59 -15.50 22.76
N SER A 286 -11.85 -16.28 23.53
CA SER A 286 -12.31 -16.84 24.81
C SER A 286 -12.63 -15.74 25.82
N PHE A 287 -11.90 -14.62 25.77
CA PHE A 287 -12.11 -13.47 26.65
C PHE A 287 -13.46 -12.80 26.40
N TYR A 288 -13.79 -12.55 25.14
CA TYR A 288 -15.08 -11.99 24.75
C TYR A 288 -16.23 -12.95 25.10
N THR A 289 -16.05 -14.23 24.74
CA THR A 289 -17.07 -15.25 24.97
C THR A 289 -17.39 -15.39 26.46
N ARG A 290 -16.38 -15.53 27.33
CA ARG A 290 -16.60 -15.72 28.78
C ARG A 290 -17.47 -14.62 29.40
N ARG A 291 -17.42 -13.42 28.83
CA ARG A 291 -18.17 -12.25 29.32
C ARG A 291 -19.59 -12.19 28.78
N ASN A 292 -19.78 -12.47 27.48
CA ASN A 292 -21.01 -12.10 26.77
C ASN A 292 -21.80 -13.29 26.18
N ALA A 293 -21.15 -14.41 25.87
CA ALA A 293 -21.78 -15.55 25.20
C ALA A 293 -21.70 -16.80 26.09
N GLY A 294 -22.84 -17.46 26.33
CA GLY A 294 -22.82 -18.77 27.00
C GLY A 294 -21.91 -19.78 26.29
N GLN A 295 -21.52 -20.86 26.97
CA GLN A 295 -20.57 -21.85 26.44
C GLN A 295 -20.91 -22.38 25.04
N LEU A 296 -22.20 -22.55 24.72
CA LEU A 296 -22.66 -23.01 23.39
C LEU A 296 -22.38 -21.99 22.28
N GLY A 297 -22.45 -20.68 22.57
CA GLY A 297 -22.14 -19.64 21.60
C GLY A 297 -20.65 -19.60 21.24
N ALA A 298 -19.78 -19.95 22.20
CA ALA A 298 -18.34 -20.00 22.02
C ALA A 298 -17.94 -20.97 20.90
N SER A 299 -18.39 -22.22 21.02
CA SER A 299 -18.04 -23.29 20.10
C SER A 299 -18.54 -22.98 18.69
N LEU A 300 -19.74 -22.40 18.58
CA LEU A 300 -20.32 -22.01 17.29
C LEU A 300 -19.51 -20.91 16.62
N LEU A 301 -19.09 -19.86 17.35
CA LEU A 301 -18.26 -18.78 16.80
C LEU A 301 -16.86 -19.27 16.36
N GLN A 302 -16.28 -20.23 17.09
CA GLN A 302 -15.02 -20.87 16.69
C GLN A 302 -15.17 -21.68 15.40
N ILE A 303 -16.24 -22.48 15.30
CA ILE A 303 -16.55 -23.25 14.07
C ILE A 303 -16.75 -22.30 12.90
N ILE A 304 -17.53 -21.21 13.07
CA ILE A 304 -17.74 -20.21 12.02
C ILE A 304 -16.41 -19.60 11.59
N THR A 305 -15.56 -19.19 12.53
CA THR A 305 -14.28 -18.54 12.19
C THR A 305 -13.35 -19.50 11.45
N PHE A 306 -13.29 -20.77 11.88
CA PHE A 306 -12.54 -21.81 11.20
C PHE A 306 -13.05 -22.06 9.77
N CYS A 307 -14.36 -22.26 9.62
CA CYS A 307 -14.99 -22.46 8.32
C CYS A 307 -14.82 -21.26 7.39
N SER A 308 -14.93 -20.03 7.90
CA SER A 308 -14.72 -18.80 7.13
C SER A 308 -13.28 -18.67 6.67
N GLY A 309 -12.29 -18.99 7.51
CA GLY A 309 -10.88 -19.00 7.12
C GLY A 309 -10.61 -19.97 5.97
N LEU A 310 -11.04 -21.23 6.10
CA LEU A 310 -10.92 -22.23 5.04
C LEU A 310 -11.67 -21.84 3.77
N ALA A 311 -12.89 -21.30 3.92
CA ALA A 311 -13.71 -20.84 2.80
C ALA A 311 -12.96 -19.75 2.02
N THR A 312 -12.36 -18.76 2.67
CA THR A 312 -11.63 -17.70 1.97
C THR A 312 -10.35 -18.18 1.27
N MET A 313 -9.64 -19.15 1.86
CA MET A 313 -8.49 -19.79 1.20
C MET A 313 -8.89 -20.60 -0.03
N PHE A 314 -10.07 -21.23 -0.03
CA PHE A 314 -10.56 -22.04 -1.14
C PHE A 314 -11.25 -21.20 -2.23
N PHE A 315 -12.19 -20.33 -1.84
CA PHE A 315 -12.98 -19.52 -2.76
C PHE A 315 -12.21 -18.33 -3.32
N GLY A 316 -11.20 -17.82 -2.61
CA GLY A 316 -10.36 -16.71 -3.09
C GLY A 316 -9.71 -17.00 -4.45
N PRO A 317 -8.95 -18.11 -4.58
CA PRO A 317 -8.43 -18.57 -5.87
C PRO A 317 -9.52 -18.91 -6.88
N MET A 318 -10.61 -19.58 -6.44
CA MET A 318 -11.69 -20.02 -7.33
C MET A 318 -12.40 -18.84 -8.03
N PHE A 319 -12.56 -17.71 -7.33
CA PHE A 319 -13.17 -16.51 -7.89
C PHE A 319 -12.15 -15.48 -8.41
N GLU A 320 -10.85 -15.81 -8.39
CA GLU A 320 -9.76 -14.90 -8.77
C GLU A 320 -9.77 -13.57 -7.96
N ILE A 321 -10.17 -13.63 -6.68
CA ILE A 321 -10.21 -12.47 -5.78
C ILE A 321 -9.02 -12.52 -4.81
N PRO A 322 -7.84 -12.00 -5.20
CA PRO A 322 -6.62 -12.13 -4.40
C PRO A 322 -6.74 -11.47 -3.03
N PHE A 323 -7.56 -10.41 -2.90
CA PHE A 323 -7.74 -9.71 -1.62
C PHE A 323 -8.42 -10.58 -0.55
N ILE A 324 -9.45 -11.35 -0.93
CA ILE A 324 -10.15 -12.23 0.00
C ILE A 324 -9.20 -13.32 0.48
N GLN A 325 -8.47 -13.93 -0.45
CA GLN A 325 -7.50 -14.98 -0.17
C GLN A 325 -6.39 -14.48 0.77
N ALA A 326 -5.80 -13.32 0.46
CA ALA A 326 -4.64 -12.81 1.18
C ALA A 326 -4.98 -12.31 2.59
N ILE A 327 -6.09 -11.58 2.74
CA ILE A 327 -6.54 -11.09 4.05
C ILE A 327 -7.06 -12.25 4.89
N GLY A 328 -7.93 -13.10 4.30
CA GLY A 328 -8.50 -14.25 4.99
C GLY A 328 -7.43 -15.25 5.43
N GLY A 329 -6.44 -15.52 4.58
CA GLY A 329 -5.31 -16.38 4.90
C GLY A 329 -4.46 -15.84 6.06
N THR A 330 -4.12 -14.56 6.01
CA THR A 330 -3.36 -13.89 7.07
C THR A 330 -4.13 -13.91 8.40
N MET A 331 -5.42 -13.54 8.38
CA MET A 331 -6.24 -13.51 9.59
C MET A 331 -6.53 -14.91 10.15
N PHE A 332 -6.64 -15.92 9.30
CA PHE A 332 -6.77 -17.32 9.73
C PHE A 332 -5.52 -17.82 10.45
N VAL A 333 -4.32 -17.47 9.95
CA VAL A 333 -3.06 -17.78 10.63
C VAL A 333 -2.99 -17.08 11.99
N ILE A 334 -3.37 -15.81 12.07
CA ILE A 334 -3.45 -15.07 13.33
C ILE A 334 -4.44 -15.75 14.29
N TRP A 335 -5.60 -16.17 13.80
CA TRP A 335 -6.60 -16.90 14.60
C TRP A 335 -6.02 -18.21 15.17
N LEU A 336 -5.30 -19.00 14.35
CA LEU A 336 -4.65 -20.24 14.82
C LEU A 336 -3.60 -19.96 15.91
N LEU A 337 -2.81 -18.89 15.76
CA LEU A 337 -1.86 -18.45 16.78
C LEU A 337 -2.58 -18.04 18.07
N GLU A 338 -3.65 -17.27 17.96
CA GLU A 338 -4.47 -16.85 19.10
C GLU A 338 -5.03 -18.09 19.83
N LYS A 339 -5.62 -19.05 19.11
CA LYS A 339 -6.18 -20.27 19.71
C LYS A 339 -5.12 -21.15 20.35
N TYR A 340 -3.92 -21.22 19.78
CA TYR A 340 -2.81 -21.89 20.42
C TYR A 340 -2.49 -21.26 21.78
N VAL A 341 -2.38 -19.92 21.82
CA VAL A 341 -2.11 -19.17 23.06
C VAL A 341 -3.23 -19.35 24.09
N GLU A 342 -4.49 -19.43 23.67
CA GLU A 342 -5.61 -19.66 24.59
C GLU A 342 -5.64 -21.07 25.19
N ILE A 343 -5.30 -22.10 24.40
CA ILE A 343 -5.38 -23.51 24.81
C ILE A 343 -4.13 -23.95 25.59
N ALA A 344 -2.97 -23.36 25.27
CA ALA A 344 -1.69 -23.76 25.85
C ALA A 344 -1.67 -23.64 27.39
N PRO A 345 -1.14 -24.64 28.11
CA PRO A 345 -1.07 -24.62 29.57
C PRO A 345 0.04 -23.71 30.11
N TRP A 346 -0.30 -22.48 30.49
CA TRP A 346 0.65 -21.47 31.01
C TRP A 346 0.92 -21.52 32.54
N LYS A 347 0.56 -22.62 33.22
CA LYS A 347 0.59 -22.67 34.70
C LYS A 347 1.91 -23.13 35.32
N ASN A 348 2.55 -24.16 34.75
CA ASN A 348 3.76 -24.78 35.30
C ASN A 348 4.98 -24.43 34.44
N THR A 349 6.17 -24.30 35.03
CA THR A 349 7.40 -23.99 34.29
C THR A 349 7.69 -24.99 33.16
N ILE A 350 7.50 -26.28 33.42
CA ILE A 350 7.66 -27.36 32.43
C ILE A 350 6.61 -27.21 31.30
N THR A 351 5.36 -26.89 31.63
CA THR A 351 4.29 -26.75 30.63
C THR A 351 4.44 -25.46 29.82
N VAL A 352 4.95 -24.38 30.42
CA VAL A 352 5.30 -23.13 29.73
C VAL A 352 6.44 -23.39 28.75
N ALA A 353 7.51 -24.08 29.15
CA ALA A 353 8.61 -24.42 28.25
C ALA A 353 8.12 -25.26 27.06
N GLY A 354 7.28 -26.27 27.32
CA GLY A 354 6.63 -27.07 26.27
C GLY A 354 5.73 -26.24 25.35
N SER A 355 4.96 -25.30 25.90
CA SER A 355 4.08 -24.40 25.14
C SER A 355 4.86 -23.40 24.29
N LEU A 356 5.96 -22.87 24.80
CA LEU A 356 6.86 -22.01 24.03
C LEU A 356 7.53 -22.77 22.88
N LEU A 357 7.96 -24.02 23.12
CA LEU A 357 8.50 -24.88 22.07
C LEU A 357 7.46 -25.15 20.99
N GLY A 358 6.23 -25.51 21.37
CA GLY A 358 5.15 -25.74 20.42
C GLY A 358 4.74 -24.48 19.65
N PHE A 359 4.70 -23.31 20.31
CA PHE A 359 4.48 -22.02 19.65
C PHE A 359 5.59 -21.72 18.63
N GLY A 360 6.85 -21.96 18.99
CA GLY A 360 7.99 -21.79 18.10
C GLY A 360 7.93 -22.71 16.87
N LEU A 361 7.59 -23.99 17.06
CA LEU A 361 7.39 -24.93 15.96
C LEU A 361 6.24 -24.51 15.04
N LEU A 362 5.14 -24.02 15.62
CA LEU A 362 3.98 -23.55 14.89
C LEU A 362 4.32 -22.29 14.07
N LEU A 363 5.02 -21.30 14.67
CA LEU A 363 5.52 -20.13 13.94
C LEU A 363 6.50 -20.51 12.82
N TYR A 364 7.40 -21.46 13.06
CA TYR A 364 8.30 -21.97 12.04
C TYR A 364 7.53 -22.63 10.89
N GLY A 365 6.51 -23.44 11.20
CA GLY A 365 5.61 -24.03 10.22
C GLY A 365 4.89 -22.98 9.38
N PHE A 366 4.38 -21.90 9.99
CA PHE A 366 3.78 -20.79 9.26
C PHE A 366 4.79 -19.99 8.44
N ALA A 367 6.01 -19.78 8.93
CA ALA A 367 7.06 -19.13 8.15
C ALA A 367 7.43 -19.95 6.90
N TYR A 368 7.54 -21.28 7.05
CA TYR A 368 7.75 -22.18 5.92
C TYR A 368 6.57 -22.18 4.95
N PHE A 369 5.34 -22.21 5.47
CA PHE A 369 4.13 -22.16 4.65
C PHE A 369 4.00 -20.85 3.88
N LEU A 370 4.29 -19.70 4.51
CA LEU A 370 4.31 -18.37 3.90
C LEU A 370 5.38 -18.27 2.81
N LYS A 371 6.56 -18.85 3.03
CA LYS A 371 7.62 -18.92 2.02
C LYS A 371 7.22 -19.76 0.81
N THR A 372 6.49 -20.85 1.03
CA THR A 372 6.10 -21.79 -0.03
C THR A 372 4.87 -21.32 -0.81
N ASN A 373 3.94 -20.64 -0.15
CA ASN A 373 2.67 -20.20 -0.73
C ASN A 373 2.41 -18.70 -0.42
N PRO A 374 3.25 -17.78 -0.94
CA PRO A 374 3.15 -16.36 -0.63
C PRO A 374 1.82 -15.71 -1.07
N GLU A 375 1.14 -16.29 -2.05
CA GLU A 375 -0.14 -15.81 -2.60
C GLU A 375 -1.30 -15.78 -1.59
N TYR A 376 -1.22 -16.55 -0.50
CA TYR A 376 -2.22 -16.56 0.56
C TYR A 376 -2.03 -15.43 1.60
N PHE A 377 -1.03 -14.57 1.41
CA PHE A 377 -0.66 -13.54 2.39
C PHE A 377 -0.68 -12.14 1.80
N ILE A 378 -1.10 -11.16 2.62
CA ILE A 378 -1.29 -9.76 2.21
C ILE A 378 -0.02 -9.11 1.64
N PHE A 379 1.16 -9.55 2.09
CA PHE A 379 2.44 -8.97 1.72
C PHE A 379 2.84 -9.26 0.27
N HIS A 380 2.38 -10.35 -0.32
CA HIS A 380 2.71 -10.70 -1.70
C HIS A 380 2.07 -9.75 -2.72
N ILE A 381 0.87 -9.23 -2.42
CA ILE A 381 0.12 -8.31 -3.30
C ILE A 381 0.95 -7.06 -3.68
N TYR A 382 1.88 -6.65 -2.81
CA TYR A 382 2.72 -5.47 -3.05
C TYR A 382 4.04 -5.78 -3.75
N SER A 383 4.49 -7.04 -3.77
CA SER A 383 5.77 -7.45 -4.36
C SER A 383 5.69 -7.79 -5.85
N SER A 384 4.49 -7.99 -6.41
CA SER A 384 4.28 -8.44 -7.80
C SER A 384 4.05 -7.30 -8.79
N LYS A 385 4.40 -6.07 -8.43
CA LYS A 385 4.46 -4.89 -9.32
C LYS A 385 5.89 -4.41 -9.43
#